data_AF-A0A3C0AKM3-F1
#
_entry.id   AF-A0A3C0AKM3-F1
#
_cell.length_a   1.000
_cell.length_b   1.000
_cell.length_c   1.000
_cell.angle_alpha   90.00
_cell.angle_beta   90.00
_cell.angle_gamma   90.00
#
_symmetry.space_group_name_H-M   'P 1'
#
loop_
_entity.id
_entity.type
_entity.pdbx_description
1 polymer ?
#
loop_
_entity_poly.entity_id
_entity_poly.type
_entity_poly.pdbx_seq_one_letter_code
_entity_poly.pdbx_strand_id
1 'polypeptide(L)'
;FFEGNAGHADLLVTSAETGAAWTLLYPKFSVINPFKKNIRVPMYYLGAHDIEFEEFMEVWLELKKKEGVFDTLYKYWILGETINSDPPRWSIIRDVLHWVD
;
A
#
# COMPACT_ATOMS: atom_id res chain seq x y z
N PHE A 1 -5.95 17.57 -10.98
CA PHE A 1 -5.61 18.06 -9.63
C PHE A 1 -4.10 18.27 -9.52
N PHE A 2 -3.30 17.20 -9.45
CA PHE A 2 -1.85 17.28 -9.27
C PHE A 2 -1.09 18.10 -10.33
N GLU A 3 -1.50 18.00 -11.60
CA GLU A 3 -0.87 18.72 -12.72
C GLU A 3 -1.49 20.09 -13.01
N GLY A 4 -2.40 20.60 -12.16
CA GLY A 4 -3.04 21.90 -12.36
C GLY A 4 -4.11 21.94 -13.47
N ASN A 5 -4.30 20.86 -14.23
CA ASN A 5 -5.31 20.77 -15.31
C ASN A 5 -6.77 20.71 -14.82
N ALA A 6 -6.98 20.45 -13.53
CA ALA A 6 -8.30 20.56 -12.90
C ALA A 6 -8.35 21.91 -12.19
N GLY A 7 -8.80 22.95 -12.89
CA GLY A 7 -8.83 24.32 -12.34
C GLY A 7 -9.52 24.40 -10.96
N HIS A 8 -9.05 25.34 -10.13
CA HIS A 8 -9.57 25.72 -8.80
C HIS A 8 -9.85 24.59 -7.79
N ALA A 9 -9.37 23.36 -8.02
CA ALA A 9 -9.51 22.28 -7.06
C ALA A 9 -8.39 22.35 -6.01
N ASP A 10 -8.74 22.64 -4.76
CA ASP A 10 -7.79 22.71 -3.63
C ASP A 10 -7.60 21.37 -2.90
N LEU A 11 -8.58 20.46 -3.02
CA LEU A 11 -8.52 19.12 -2.42
C LEU A 11 -8.97 18.03 -3.40
N LEU A 12 -8.33 16.86 -3.27
CA LEU A 12 -8.78 15.60 -3.83
C LEU A 12 -9.38 14.75 -2.71
N VAL A 13 -10.65 14.37 -2.84
CA VAL A 13 -11.30 13.42 -1.91
C VAL A 13 -11.08 12.00 -2.42
N THR A 14 -10.37 11.19 -1.66
CA THR A 14 -10.09 9.79 -1.97
C THR A 14 -9.79 9.01 -0.69
N SER A 15 -9.51 7.70 -0.79
CA SER A 15 -9.07 6.89 0.34
C SER A 15 -7.67 7.31 0.81
N ALA A 16 -7.36 7.11 2.09
CA ALA A 16 -6.05 7.47 2.62
C ALA A 16 -4.92 6.69 1.91
N GLU A 17 -5.17 5.43 1.57
CA GLU A 17 -4.28 4.53 0.86
C GLU A 17 -3.98 5.05 -0.56
N THR A 18 -5.02 5.40 -1.32
CA THR A 18 -4.86 5.94 -2.68
C THR A 18 -4.14 7.29 -2.64
N GLY A 19 -4.50 8.15 -1.69
CA GLY A 19 -3.83 9.43 -1.49
C GLY A 19 -2.34 9.26 -1.19
N ALA A 20 -1.99 8.32 -0.29
CA ALA A 20 -0.61 8.08 0.11
C ALA A 20 0.25 7.54 -1.05
N ALA A 21 -0.33 6.72 -1.93
CA ALA A 21 0.35 6.29 -3.15
C ALA A 21 0.66 7.49 -4.07
N TRP A 22 -0.26 8.46 -4.20
CA TRP A 22 -0.04 9.64 -5.03
C TRP A 22 1.02 10.60 -4.46
N THR A 23 1.19 10.69 -3.14
CA THR A 23 2.22 11.58 -2.56
C THR A 23 3.64 11.10 -2.86
N LEU A 24 3.84 9.82 -3.17
CA LEU A 24 5.13 9.31 -3.66
C LEU A 24 5.51 9.93 -5.02
N LEU A 25 4.53 10.13 -5.91
CA LEU A 25 4.74 10.74 -7.23
C LEU A 25 4.67 12.28 -7.16
N TYR A 26 3.87 12.81 -6.24
CA TYR A 26 3.64 14.25 -6.06
C TYR A 26 3.96 14.69 -4.63
N PRO A 27 5.25 14.76 -4.23
CA PRO A 27 5.68 14.97 -2.85
C PRO A 27 5.34 16.34 -2.25
N LYS A 28 4.81 17.27 -3.06
CA LYS A 28 4.31 18.57 -2.59
C LYS A 28 2.92 18.49 -1.94
N PHE A 29 2.25 17.35 -2.07
CA PHE A 29 0.93 17.09 -1.49
C PHE A 29 1.04 16.16 -0.29
N SER A 30 0.05 16.21 0.59
CA SER A 30 -0.05 15.34 1.76
C SER A 30 -1.49 14.84 1.91
N VAL A 31 -1.64 13.76 2.67
CA VAL A 31 -2.95 13.16 2.98
C VAL A 31 -3.34 13.53 4.39
N ILE A 32 -4.59 13.96 4.55
CA ILE A 32 -5.23 14.15 5.85
C ILE A 32 -6.41 13.20 5.97
N ASN A 33 -6.54 12.52 7.12
CA ASN A 33 -7.76 11.79 7.47
C ASN A 33 -8.54 12.64 8.51
N PRO A 34 -9.65 13.30 8.12
CA PRO A 34 -10.41 14.15 9.03
C PRO A 34 -11.26 13.35 10.03
N PHE A 35 -11.38 12.02 9.87
CA PHE A 35 -12.21 11.18 10.72
C PHE A 35 -11.44 10.67 11.94
N LYS A 36 -12.09 10.65 13.11
CA LYS A 36 -11.52 10.13 14.36
C LYS A 36 -11.26 8.62 14.35
N LYS A 37 -11.80 7.88 13.37
CA LYS A 37 -11.65 6.43 13.22
C LYS A 37 -11.27 6.11 11.78
N ASN A 38 -10.55 5.00 11.59
CA ASN A 38 -10.29 4.45 10.27
C ASN A 38 -11.60 3.88 9.71
N ILE A 39 -12.19 4.60 8.76
CA ILE A 39 -13.34 4.12 7.99
C ILE A 39 -12.81 3.12 6.97
N ARG A 40 -13.36 1.91 6.98
CA ARG A 40 -13.08 0.88 5.98
C ARG A 40 -14.30 0.74 5.08
N VAL A 41 -14.07 0.76 3.78
CA VAL A 41 -15.11 0.53 2.77
C VAL A 41 -15.01 -0.93 2.34
N PRO A 42 -16.12 -1.69 2.28
CA PRO A 42 -16.08 -3.06 1.78
C PRO A 42 -15.68 -3.06 0.30
N MET A 43 -14.80 -3.99 -0.07
CA MET A 43 -14.45 -4.26 -1.46
C MET A 43 -15.14 -5.54 -1.92
N TYR A 44 -15.74 -5.50 -3.11
CA TYR A 44 -16.43 -6.64 -3.69
C TYR A 44 -15.76 -7.06 -4.99
N TYR A 45 -15.63 -8.37 -5.19
CA TYR A 45 -15.23 -8.97 -6.46
C TYR A 45 -16.47 -9.60 -7.08
N LEU A 46 -16.74 -9.29 -8.35
CA LEU A 46 -17.90 -9.83 -9.06
C LEU A 46 -17.52 -11.15 -9.73
N GLY A 47 -18.26 -12.23 -9.44
CA GLY A 47 -17.97 -13.60 -9.89
C GLY A 47 -18.58 -13.99 -11.24
N ALA A 48 -19.04 -13.04 -12.05
CA ALA A 48 -19.67 -13.29 -13.36
C ALA A 48 -20.84 -14.30 -13.35
N HIS A 49 -21.52 -14.46 -12.19
CA HIS A 49 -22.57 -15.46 -11.95
C HIS A 49 -22.10 -16.93 -11.98
N ASP A 50 -20.81 -17.18 -11.79
CA ASP A 50 -20.24 -18.51 -11.59
C ASP A 50 -20.19 -18.84 -10.09
N ILE A 51 -21.17 -19.63 -9.64
CA ILE A 51 -21.32 -19.99 -8.21
C ILE A 51 -20.11 -20.78 -7.71
N GLU A 52 -19.56 -21.70 -8.52
CA GLU A 52 -18.40 -22.50 -8.11
C GLU A 52 -17.16 -21.62 -7.92
N PHE A 53 -16.98 -20.65 -8.81
CA PHE A 53 -15.90 -19.67 -8.68
C PHE A 53 -16.11 -18.74 -7.48
N GLU A 54 -17.34 -18.29 -7.22
CA GLU A 54 -17.66 -17.46 -6.07
C GLU A 54 -17.36 -18.18 -4.75
N GLU A 55 -17.80 -19.44 -4.59
CA GLU A 55 -17.50 -20.25 -3.41
C GLU A 55 -15.99 -20.49 -3.25
N PHE A 56 -15.30 -20.79 -4.34
CA PHE A 56 -13.84 -20.95 -4.33
C PHE A 56 -13.15 -19.66 -3.84
N MET A 57 -13.53 -18.51 -4.37
CA MET A 57 -12.95 -17.21 -4.01
C MET A 57 -13.25 -16.85 -2.55
N GLU A 58 -14.47 -17.11 -2.06
CA GLU A 58 -14.84 -16.88 -0.67
C GLU A 58 -13.97 -17.70 0.28
N VAL A 59 -13.87 -19.01 0.05
CA VAL A 59 -13.05 -19.91 0.88
C VAL A 59 -11.58 -19.51 0.81
N TRP A 60 -11.06 -19.21 -0.38
CA TRP A 60 -9.67 -18.80 -0.56
C TRP A 60 -9.35 -17.50 0.18
N LEU A 61 -10.20 -16.47 0.08
CA LEU A 61 -10.00 -15.20 0.79
C LEU A 61 -10.04 -15.38 2.31
N GLU A 62 -10.96 -16.20 2.83
CA GLU A 62 -11.04 -16.49 4.26
C GLU A 62 -9.81 -17.27 4.77
N LEU A 63 -9.29 -18.23 3.98
CA LEU A 63 -8.03 -18.90 4.31
C LEU A 63 -6.86 -17.91 4.35
N LYS A 64 -6.70 -17.07 3.33
CA LYS A 64 -5.62 -16.07 3.27
C LYS A 64 -5.68 -15.07 4.41
N LYS A 65 -6.88 -14.69 4.82
CA LYS A 65 -7.11 -13.81 5.97
C LYS A 65 -6.68 -14.47 7.28
N LYS A 66 -7.05 -15.74 7.50
CA LYS A 66 -6.65 -16.50 8.70
C LYS A 66 -5.15 -16.78 8.75
N GLU A 67 -4.51 -16.94 7.60
CA GLU A 67 -3.04 -17.05 7.47
C GLU A 67 -2.30 -15.74 7.75
N GLY A 68 -3.00 -14.60 7.88
CA GLY A 68 -2.38 -13.29 8.10
C GLY A 68 -1.82 -12.63 6.83
N VAL A 69 -2.07 -13.20 5.65
CA VAL A 69 -1.53 -12.71 4.36
C VAL A 69 -1.95 -11.26 4.09
N PHE A 70 -3.15 -10.86 4.50
CA PHE A 70 -3.66 -9.50 4.34
C PHE A 70 -2.81 -8.48 5.10
N ASP A 71 -2.38 -8.81 6.33
CA ASP A 71 -1.53 -7.92 7.13
C ASP A 71 -0.15 -7.77 6.49
N THR A 72 0.44 -8.88 6.04
CA THR A 72 1.72 -8.88 5.32
C THR A 72 1.66 -8.05 4.04
N LEU A 73 0.63 -8.22 3.22
CA LEU A 73 0.44 -7.46 1.99
C LEU A 73 0.18 -5.98 2.28
N TYR A 74 -0.58 -5.66 3.34
CA TYR A 74 -0.82 -4.28 3.74
C TYR A 74 0.47 -3.58 4.18
N LYS A 75 1.26 -4.22 5.06
CA LYS A 75 2.55 -3.68 5.50
C LYS A 75 3.49 -3.43 4.33
N TYR A 76 3.58 -4.38 3.41
CA TYR A 76 4.45 -4.24 2.25
C TYR A 76 3.97 -3.17 1.26
N TRP A 77 2.72 -3.27 0.78
CA TRP A 77 2.23 -2.40 -0.31
C TRP A 77 1.74 -1.03 0.14
N ILE A 78 1.18 -0.93 1.36
CA ILE A 78 0.59 0.32 1.86
C ILE A 78 1.55 1.05 2.79
N LEU A 79 2.23 0.34 3.70
CA LEU A 79 3.17 0.97 4.64
C LEU A 79 4.62 1.02 4.10
N GLY A 80 4.93 0.28 3.04
CA GLY A 80 6.29 0.19 2.51
C GLY A 80 7.27 -0.51 3.46
N GLU A 81 6.77 -1.30 4.42
CA GLU A 81 7.62 -2.04 5.34
C GLU A 81 8.36 -3.15 4.58
N THR A 82 9.68 -3.07 4.54
CA THR A 82 10.52 -4.14 3.98
C THR A 82 10.68 -5.25 5.02
N ILE A 83 10.21 -6.46 4.67
CA ILE A 83 10.21 -7.62 5.56
C ILE A 83 11.63 -8.05 5.96
N ASN A 84 12.65 -7.69 5.17
CA ASN A 84 14.06 -7.85 5.50
C ASN A 84 14.84 -6.61 5.06
N SER A 85 15.56 -5.96 5.97
CA SER A 85 16.64 -5.07 5.56
C SER A 85 17.81 -5.97 5.18
N ASP A 86 18.02 -6.22 3.89
CA ASP A 86 19.25 -6.87 3.48
C ASP A 86 20.44 -6.04 4.00
N PRO A 87 21.47 -6.68 4.59
CA PRO A 87 22.66 -5.95 4.98
C PRO A 87 23.20 -5.21 3.74
N PRO A 88 23.82 -4.04 3.93
CA PRO A 88 24.34 -3.30 2.81
C PRO A 88 25.27 -4.19 1.99
N ARG A 89 25.23 -4.04 0.65
CA ARG A 89 26.06 -4.84 -0.24
C ARG A 89 27.54 -4.74 0.18
N TRP A 90 28.23 -5.88 0.15
CA TRP A 90 29.65 -5.95 0.48
C TRP A 90 30.47 -5.00 -0.41
N SER A 91 31.46 -4.35 0.18
CA SER A 91 32.18 -3.22 -0.37
C SER A 91 33.61 -3.22 0.15
N ILE A 92 34.61 -3.25 -0.75
CA ILE A 92 36.03 -3.20 -0.34
C ILE A 92 36.33 -1.98 0.54
N ILE A 93 35.77 -0.81 0.20
CA ILE A 93 36.05 0.42 0.96
C ILE A 93 35.52 0.37 2.41
N ARG A 94 34.42 -0.36 2.64
CA ARG A 94 33.80 -0.53 3.96
C ARG A 94 34.34 -1.76 4.69
N ASP A 95 34.25 -2.92 4.05
CA ASP A 95 34.46 -4.24 4.65
C ASP A 95 35.92 -4.69 4.67
N VAL A 96 36.80 -4.06 3.86
CA VAL A 96 38.24 -4.37 3.83
C VAL A 96 39.09 -3.18 4.27
N LEU A 97 38.81 -1.98 3.73
CA LEU A 97 39.62 -0.78 3.99
C LEU A 97 39.13 0.02 5.20
N HIS A 98 37.88 -0.14 5.61
CA HIS A 98 37.26 0.58 6.74
C HIS A 98 37.34 2.11 6.63
N TRP A 99 37.28 2.67 5.42
CA TRP A 99 37.35 4.13 5.21
C TRP A 99 36.00 4.83 5.35
N VAL A 100 34.91 4.07 5.30
CA VAL A 100 33.54 4.52 5.49
C VAL A 100 32.79 3.49 6.33
N ASP A 101 31.74 3.94 7.02
CA ASP A 101 30.81 3.08 7.75
C ASP A 101 29.88 2.28 6.82
#